data_AF-A0A1Q9VWN7-F1
#
_entry.id   AF-A0A1Q9VWN7-F1
#
_cell.length_a   1.000
_cell.length_b   1.000
_cell.length_c   1.000
_cell.angle_alpha   90.00
_cell.angle_beta   90.00
_cell.angle_gamma   90.00
#
_symmetry.space_group_name_H-M   'P 1'
#
loop_
_entity.id
_entity.type
_entity.pdbx_description
1 polymer ?
#
loop_
_entity_poly.entity_id
_entity_poly.type
_entity_poly.pdbx_seq_one_letter_code
_entity_poly.pdbx_strand_id
1 'polypeptide(L)'
;MAPMMSLKVLHAGDGYAYLTRQVATGDNARTRGELMADYYTAHGAPAGQWWGKGAAQLGVSGEVTEEQMLAAYGEFLHPEANEKIGELIRSGAGVTAAINAVRLGRRAPDFNRDNPFLMAVKQQTIEFTQAHAAVPTPEEIEDIGCIVARRMLTDIDAGATDAERRFGVIAAQGVETMTGDSADGFVPDCLGTEDQAVRHTAPITSDRITAFIAQAKREARYPVAGYDMVFTPAKSISVLWGIGDETTRTAIMKAHSEAVESSLQWIEDNAVFTRAGAQGQEKIDCDGATVAKFLHFDNRAGDPNLHTHCAMLNRVHCTDGKYRTVDGTVLHRAAVTASEHYNQRVTELVARYLEVEFEPVVKSRGGRPVWEIKGIPTELMRAMSRRDDVMDRGRELLEDYRKTYGRTPPKHVQYKLMEQANLETRAAKAAPRSLQEMVEQWRGIADTTSPNFNRQSVLEDVYAAGDTYLADPGPEAPEAERDAYETQQLSAVCPTPPVPRTRSSTG
;
A
#
# COMPACT_ATOMS: atom_id res chain seq x y z
N MET A 1 16.69 -1.22 -9.89
CA MET A 1 15.51 -1.54 -10.70
C MET A 1 14.33 -1.40 -9.77
N ALA A 2 13.43 -0.43 -10.00
CA ALA A 2 12.20 -0.37 -9.23
C ALA A 2 11.25 -1.36 -9.91
N PRO A 3 10.84 -2.46 -9.25
CA PRO A 3 9.81 -3.32 -9.80
C PRO A 3 8.53 -2.49 -9.98
N MET A 4 7.83 -2.75 -11.08
CA MET A 4 6.58 -2.06 -11.45
C MET A 4 5.43 -2.48 -10.54
N MET A 5 5.58 -3.63 -9.87
CA MET A 5 4.86 -3.97 -8.66
C MET A 5 5.76 -3.75 -7.43
N SER A 6 5.31 -2.95 -6.46
CA SER A 6 5.96 -2.87 -5.14
C SER A 6 5.19 -3.65 -4.09
N LEU A 7 5.89 -4.29 -3.14
CA LEU A 7 5.28 -5.06 -2.06
C LEU A 7 5.67 -4.45 -0.71
N LYS A 8 4.68 -4.06 0.08
CA LYS A 8 4.86 -3.47 1.41
C LYS A 8 4.09 -4.25 2.46
N VAL A 9 4.61 -4.26 3.68
CA VAL A 9 3.92 -4.86 4.83
C VAL A 9 2.96 -3.84 5.41
N LEU A 10 1.71 -4.26 5.64
CA LEU A 10 0.69 -3.48 6.35
C LEU A 10 0.64 -3.93 7.80
N HIS A 11 0.58 -2.98 8.72
CA HIS A 11 0.50 -3.20 10.16
C HIS A 11 -0.87 -2.79 10.69
N ALA A 12 -1.43 -3.55 11.64
CA ALA A 12 -2.76 -3.34 12.20
C ALA A 12 -2.93 -2.09 13.10
N GLY A 13 -1.88 -1.30 13.28
CA GLY A 13 -1.96 0.01 13.94
C GLY A 13 -2.23 1.11 12.93
N ASP A 14 -1.17 1.65 12.34
CA ASP A 14 -1.28 2.78 11.39
C ASP A 14 -1.18 2.36 9.92
N GLY A 15 -0.78 1.11 9.66
CA GLY A 15 -0.32 0.69 8.34
C GLY A 15 -1.42 0.60 7.29
N TYR A 16 -2.66 0.27 7.66
CA TYR A 16 -3.79 0.19 6.73
C TYR A 16 -4.75 1.39 6.84
N ALA A 17 -4.63 2.22 7.88
CA ALA A 17 -5.50 3.37 8.11
C ALA A 17 -5.49 4.36 6.94
N TYR A 18 -4.37 4.47 6.21
CA TYR A 18 -4.30 5.30 5.01
C TYR A 18 -5.17 4.78 3.85
N LEU A 19 -5.44 3.47 3.80
CA LEU A 19 -6.37 2.84 2.84
C LEU A 19 -7.80 2.99 3.33
N THR A 20 -8.03 2.87 4.65
CA THR A 20 -9.35 3.12 5.26
C THR A 20 -9.85 4.55 4.99
N ARG A 21 -8.98 5.56 5.14
CA ARG A 21 -9.32 6.96 4.79
C ARG A 21 -9.68 7.16 3.31
N GLN A 22 -9.27 6.25 2.42
CA GLN A 22 -9.62 6.30 1.00
C GLN A 22 -10.95 5.63 0.71
N VAL A 23 -11.39 4.73 1.60
CA VAL A 23 -12.75 4.20 1.56
C VAL A 23 -13.76 5.27 1.93
N ALA A 24 -13.50 6.03 2.99
CA ALA A 24 -14.38 7.11 3.45
C ALA A 24 -14.67 8.18 2.37
N THR A 25 -13.73 8.42 1.43
CA THR A 25 -13.98 9.32 0.28
C THR A 25 -14.95 8.73 -0.75
N GLY A 26 -15.07 7.40 -0.82
CA GLY A 26 -15.96 6.66 -1.71
C GLY A 26 -17.33 6.33 -1.12
N ASP A 27 -17.56 6.53 0.19
CA ASP A 27 -18.80 6.16 0.90
C ASP A 27 -20.04 7.06 0.59
N ASN A 28 -19.98 7.89 -0.46
CA ASN A 28 -21.17 8.60 -0.94
C ASN A 28 -21.98 7.69 -1.87
N ALA A 29 -23.13 7.22 -1.40
CA ALA A 29 -23.99 6.24 -2.08
C ALA A 29 -24.33 6.62 -3.54
N ARG A 30 -24.05 5.70 -4.48
CA ARG A 30 -24.49 5.80 -5.89
C ARG A 30 -26.01 5.72 -5.99
N THR A 31 -26.58 6.51 -6.90
CA THR A 31 -27.97 6.34 -7.36
C THR A 31 -28.02 5.23 -8.41
N ARG A 32 -28.93 4.25 -8.26
CA ARG A 32 -29.06 3.11 -9.18
C ARG A 32 -29.48 3.59 -10.59
N GLY A 33 -28.57 3.55 -11.57
CA GLY A 33 -28.86 3.85 -12.98
C GLY A 33 -27.82 4.68 -13.75
N GLU A 34 -26.74 5.13 -13.10
CA GLU A 34 -25.70 5.97 -13.72
C GLU A 34 -24.79 5.17 -14.68
N LEU A 35 -24.45 5.76 -15.82
CA LEU A 35 -23.59 5.16 -16.85
C LEU A 35 -22.13 5.12 -16.35
N MET A 36 -21.32 4.17 -16.84
CA MET A 36 -19.88 4.06 -16.52
C MET A 36 -19.09 5.36 -16.75
N ALA A 37 -19.59 6.28 -17.60
CA ALA A 37 -18.98 7.58 -17.89
C ALA A 37 -19.16 8.62 -16.76
N ASP A 38 -20.19 8.49 -15.90
CA ASP A 38 -20.43 9.39 -14.77
C ASP A 38 -19.58 9.02 -13.54
N TYR A 39 -18.92 7.86 -13.56
CA TYR A 39 -17.98 7.40 -12.54
C TYR A 39 -16.76 8.33 -12.38
N TYR A 40 -16.44 9.12 -13.41
CA TYR A 40 -15.22 9.93 -13.48
C TYR A 40 -15.37 11.37 -12.98
N THR A 41 -16.60 11.84 -12.76
CA THR A 41 -16.91 13.26 -12.55
C THR A 41 -17.20 13.61 -11.09
N ALA A 42 -17.48 12.63 -10.22
CA ALA A 42 -17.86 12.86 -8.83
C ALA A 42 -16.72 12.52 -7.84
N HIS A 43 -15.81 13.48 -7.65
CA HIS A 43 -14.87 13.64 -6.52
C HIS A 43 -13.97 12.45 -6.12
N GLY A 44 -12.64 12.62 -6.29
CA GLY A 44 -11.63 11.75 -5.69
C GLY A 44 -11.31 10.46 -6.44
N ALA A 45 -10.50 9.61 -5.81
CA ALA A 45 -10.22 8.25 -6.28
C ALA A 45 -11.43 7.35 -5.99
N PRO A 46 -11.73 6.35 -6.84
CA PRO A 46 -12.90 5.52 -6.66
C PRO A 46 -12.85 4.65 -5.39
N ALA A 47 -14.03 4.25 -4.92
CA ALA A 47 -14.18 3.32 -3.81
C ALA A 47 -13.42 2.00 -4.06
N GLY A 48 -12.84 1.45 -2.98
CA GLY A 48 -12.13 0.19 -3.04
C GLY A 48 -13.03 -0.97 -3.44
N GLN A 49 -12.48 -2.03 -4.04
CA GLN A 49 -13.23 -3.22 -4.48
C GLN A 49 -12.66 -4.49 -3.88
N TRP A 50 -13.53 -5.35 -3.34
CA TRP A 50 -13.16 -6.70 -2.89
C TRP A 50 -12.82 -7.61 -4.07
N TRP A 51 -11.81 -8.45 -3.88
CA TRP A 51 -11.35 -9.40 -4.87
C TRP A 51 -10.76 -10.66 -4.21
N GLY A 52 -10.81 -11.77 -4.95
CA GLY A 52 -10.16 -13.03 -4.63
C GLY A 52 -11.10 -14.11 -4.10
N LYS A 53 -10.67 -15.37 -4.16
CA LYS A 53 -11.47 -16.52 -3.71
C LYS A 53 -11.73 -16.46 -2.20
N GLY A 54 -10.80 -15.88 -1.42
CA GLY A 54 -10.97 -15.66 0.01
C GLY A 54 -12.04 -14.61 0.34
N ALA A 55 -12.20 -13.56 -0.48
CA ALA A 55 -13.30 -12.62 -0.34
C ALA A 55 -14.65 -13.29 -0.61
N ALA A 56 -14.75 -14.09 -1.68
CA ALA A 56 -15.95 -14.85 -1.99
C ALA A 56 -16.33 -15.87 -0.89
N GLN A 57 -15.34 -16.52 -0.26
CA GLN A 57 -15.55 -17.42 0.88
C GLN A 57 -16.09 -16.70 2.12
N LEU A 58 -15.67 -15.46 2.34
CA LEU A 58 -16.21 -14.58 3.39
C LEU A 58 -17.56 -13.97 3.00
N GLY A 59 -18.09 -14.27 1.81
CA GLY A 59 -19.37 -13.72 1.35
C GLY A 59 -19.32 -12.22 1.02
N VAL A 60 -18.12 -11.63 0.89
CA VAL A 60 -17.97 -10.20 0.58
C VAL A 60 -17.58 -9.98 -0.87
N SER A 61 -18.16 -8.94 -1.47
CA SER A 61 -17.94 -8.54 -2.85
C SER A 61 -18.28 -7.07 -3.05
N GLY A 62 -17.86 -6.48 -4.18
CA GLY A 62 -18.17 -5.09 -4.50
C GLY A 62 -17.37 -4.10 -3.67
N GLU A 63 -17.98 -2.98 -3.34
CA GLU A 63 -17.34 -1.86 -2.65
C GLU A 63 -16.87 -2.25 -1.24
N VAL A 64 -15.63 -1.85 -0.93
CA VAL A 64 -15.02 -2.01 0.39
C VAL A 64 -15.49 -0.85 1.26
N THR A 65 -15.92 -1.12 2.49
CA THR A 65 -16.29 -0.08 3.48
C THR A 65 -15.21 0.10 4.56
N GLU A 66 -15.19 1.27 5.22
CA GLU A 66 -14.24 1.56 6.31
C GLU A 66 -14.40 0.55 7.45
N GLU A 67 -15.65 0.26 7.82
CA GLU A 67 -16.00 -0.74 8.84
C GLU A 67 -15.41 -2.12 8.50
N GLN A 68 -15.54 -2.56 7.24
CA GLN A 68 -14.99 -3.84 6.79
C GLN A 68 -13.46 -3.87 6.85
N MET A 69 -12.80 -2.75 6.50
CA MET A 69 -11.34 -2.64 6.59
C MET A 69 -10.85 -2.70 8.04
N LEU A 70 -11.51 -1.99 8.95
CA LEU A 70 -11.20 -2.00 10.38
C LEU A 70 -11.36 -3.40 10.97
N ALA A 71 -12.47 -4.08 10.68
CA ALA A 71 -12.73 -5.44 11.15
C ALA A 71 -11.67 -6.43 10.62
N ALA A 72 -11.41 -6.43 9.31
CA ALA A 72 -10.51 -7.39 8.68
C ALA A 72 -9.03 -7.11 8.98
N TYR A 73 -8.55 -5.89 8.76
CA TYR A 73 -7.13 -5.54 8.84
C TYR A 73 -6.70 -5.04 10.22
N GLY A 74 -7.62 -4.42 10.98
CA GLY A 74 -7.36 -3.97 12.35
C GLY A 74 -7.50 -5.10 13.36
N GLU A 75 -8.61 -5.82 13.30
CA GLU A 75 -8.98 -6.78 14.35
C GLU A 75 -8.85 -8.25 13.98
N PHE A 76 -8.57 -8.53 12.70
CA PHE A 76 -8.54 -9.88 12.13
C PHE A 76 -9.87 -10.62 12.35
N LEU A 77 -10.97 -9.91 12.16
CA LEU A 77 -12.33 -10.44 12.18
C LEU A 77 -12.88 -10.53 10.75
N HIS A 78 -14.00 -11.22 10.60
CA HIS A 78 -14.79 -11.22 9.38
C HIS A 78 -15.09 -9.76 8.95
N PRO A 79 -15.05 -9.39 7.66
CA PRO A 79 -15.30 -8.00 7.27
C PRO A 79 -16.68 -7.48 7.73
N GLU A 80 -17.71 -8.31 7.71
CA GLU A 80 -19.04 -8.03 8.30
C GLU A 80 -19.16 -8.42 9.79
N ALA A 81 -18.10 -8.26 10.59
CA ALA A 81 -18.06 -8.75 11.97
C ALA A 81 -19.19 -8.19 12.84
N ASN A 82 -19.47 -6.89 12.74
CA ASN A 82 -20.43 -6.23 13.63
C ASN A 82 -21.85 -6.78 13.45
N GLU A 83 -22.31 -6.93 12.21
CA GLU A 83 -23.61 -7.53 11.90
C GLU A 83 -23.70 -8.95 12.46
N LYS A 84 -22.70 -9.80 12.17
CA LYS A 84 -22.68 -11.21 12.60
C LYS A 84 -22.57 -11.35 14.13
N ILE A 85 -21.78 -10.52 14.80
CA ILE A 85 -21.71 -10.46 16.26
C ILE A 85 -23.08 -10.11 16.84
N GLY A 86 -23.75 -9.09 16.27
CA GLY A 86 -25.09 -8.68 16.69
C GLY A 86 -26.12 -9.80 16.54
N GLU A 87 -26.10 -10.55 15.44
CA GLU A 87 -26.95 -11.73 15.22
C GLU A 87 -26.69 -12.83 16.25
N LEU A 88 -25.42 -13.15 16.50
CA LEU A 88 -25.03 -14.17 17.47
C LEU A 88 -25.48 -13.80 18.89
N ILE A 89 -25.30 -12.53 19.29
CA ILE A 89 -25.77 -12.05 20.59
C ILE A 89 -27.30 -12.13 20.68
N ARG A 90 -28.04 -11.71 19.63
CA ARG A 90 -29.50 -11.84 19.58
C ARG A 90 -29.96 -13.30 19.66
N SER A 91 -29.16 -14.23 19.16
CA SER A 91 -29.40 -15.67 19.26
C SER A 91 -29.04 -16.28 20.64
N GLY A 92 -28.57 -15.47 21.58
CA GLY A 92 -28.24 -15.89 22.95
C GLY A 92 -26.78 -16.26 23.18
N ALA A 93 -25.88 -16.01 22.22
CA ALA A 93 -24.45 -16.20 22.43
C ALA A 93 -23.90 -15.13 23.39
N GLY A 94 -22.99 -15.53 24.29
CA GLY A 94 -22.21 -14.56 25.06
C GLY A 94 -21.27 -13.76 24.14
N VAL A 95 -21.03 -12.49 24.47
CA VAL A 95 -20.22 -11.55 23.65
C VAL A 95 -18.87 -12.14 23.23
N THR A 96 -18.15 -12.78 24.17
CA THR A 96 -16.85 -13.41 23.86
C THR A 96 -16.98 -14.57 22.87
N ALA A 97 -18.04 -15.36 22.96
CA ALA A 97 -18.30 -16.46 22.03
C ALA A 97 -18.64 -15.91 20.64
N ALA A 98 -19.44 -14.85 20.57
CA ALA A 98 -19.80 -14.17 19.32
C ALA A 98 -18.56 -13.61 18.59
N ILE A 99 -17.70 -12.87 19.30
CA ILE A 99 -16.45 -12.33 18.74
C ILE A 99 -15.52 -13.45 18.27
N ASN A 100 -15.40 -14.54 19.03
CA ASN A 100 -14.55 -15.66 18.63
C ASN A 100 -15.08 -16.40 17.41
N ALA A 101 -16.41 -16.45 17.21
CA ALA A 101 -17.02 -17.09 16.06
C ALA A 101 -16.74 -16.35 14.75
N VAL A 102 -16.61 -15.02 14.77
CA VAL A 102 -16.29 -14.21 13.59
C VAL A 102 -14.79 -13.97 13.40
N ARG A 103 -13.93 -14.55 14.22
CA ARG A 103 -12.48 -14.29 14.20
C ARG A 103 -11.79 -15.09 13.09
N LEU A 104 -10.95 -14.41 12.32
CA LEU A 104 -10.12 -15.03 11.28
C LEU A 104 -8.83 -15.60 11.89
N GLY A 105 -8.98 -16.76 12.53
CA GLY A 105 -7.86 -17.53 13.06
C GLY A 105 -7.46 -17.12 14.48
N ARG A 106 -6.19 -17.36 14.84
CA ARG A 106 -5.71 -17.07 16.21
C ARG A 106 -5.66 -15.57 16.48
N ARG A 107 -6.00 -15.17 17.72
CA ARG A 107 -5.80 -13.81 18.23
C ARG A 107 -4.38 -13.34 17.95
N ALA A 108 -4.23 -12.14 17.42
CA ALA A 108 -2.93 -11.56 17.14
C ALA A 108 -2.11 -11.39 18.44
N PRO A 109 -0.77 -11.56 18.37
CA PRO A 109 0.08 -11.28 19.51
C PRO A 109 -0.04 -9.82 19.93
N ASP A 110 -0.08 -9.59 21.24
CA ASP A 110 0.01 -8.25 21.80
C ASP A 110 1.47 -7.93 22.09
N PHE A 111 2.10 -7.15 21.21
CA PHE A 111 3.49 -6.75 21.33
C PHE A 111 3.70 -5.53 22.25
N ASN A 112 2.61 -4.89 22.69
CA ASN A 112 2.66 -3.61 23.39
C ASN A 112 2.26 -3.75 24.87
N ARG A 113 2.36 -4.96 25.44
CA ARG A 113 2.06 -5.21 26.86
C ARG A 113 2.90 -4.38 27.81
N ASP A 114 4.11 -4.03 27.38
CA ASP A 114 5.05 -3.23 28.14
C ASP A 114 4.87 -1.72 27.89
N ASN A 115 4.00 -1.30 26.95
CA ASN A 115 3.68 0.10 26.68
C ASN A 115 2.47 0.52 27.53
N PRO A 116 2.66 1.31 28.61
CA PRO A 116 1.60 1.60 29.56
C PRO A 116 0.49 2.48 28.96
N PHE A 117 0.83 3.37 28.02
CA PHE A 117 -0.13 4.22 27.33
C PHE A 117 -1.08 3.38 26.49
N LEU A 118 -0.55 2.51 25.63
CA LEU A 118 -1.37 1.64 24.78
C LEU A 118 -2.19 0.64 25.58
N MET A 119 -1.68 0.16 26.72
CA MET A 119 -2.46 -0.67 27.64
C MET A 119 -3.62 0.09 28.29
N ALA A 120 -3.40 1.35 28.68
CA ALA A 120 -4.45 2.18 29.23
C ALA A 120 -5.52 2.52 28.18
N VAL A 121 -5.12 2.88 26.95
CA VAL A 121 -6.05 3.08 25.82
C VAL A 121 -6.87 1.82 25.57
N LYS A 122 -6.21 0.67 25.41
CA LYS A 122 -6.88 -0.61 25.18
C LYS A 122 -7.88 -0.97 26.28
N GLN A 123 -7.53 -0.74 27.54
CA GLN A 123 -8.42 -0.98 28.68
C GLN A 123 -9.65 -0.09 28.60
N GLN A 124 -9.47 1.20 28.28
CA GLN A 124 -10.57 2.14 28.14
C GLN A 124 -11.44 1.85 26.90
N THR A 125 -10.87 1.34 25.81
CA THR A 125 -11.62 0.81 24.65
C THR A 125 -12.50 -0.38 25.06
N ILE A 126 -12.01 -1.29 25.91
CA ILE A 126 -12.80 -2.43 26.43
C ILE A 126 -13.97 -1.91 27.27
N GLU A 127 -13.72 -0.95 28.17
CA GLU A 127 -14.75 -0.34 29.01
C GLU A 127 -15.80 0.40 28.16
N PHE A 128 -15.35 1.14 27.13
CA PHE A 128 -16.24 1.78 26.16
C PHE A 128 -17.12 0.74 25.47
N THR A 129 -16.52 -0.34 24.97
CA THR A 129 -17.24 -1.40 24.26
C THR A 129 -18.28 -2.07 25.16
N GLN A 130 -17.96 -2.27 26.43
CA GLN A 130 -18.89 -2.81 27.43
C GLN A 130 -20.05 -1.84 27.73
N ALA A 131 -19.77 -0.54 27.81
CA ALA A 131 -20.77 0.47 28.12
C ALA A 131 -21.73 0.74 26.95
N HIS A 132 -21.22 0.73 25.71
CA HIS A 132 -21.98 1.10 24.52
C HIS A 132 -22.45 -0.10 23.69
N ALA A 133 -22.01 -1.31 24.04
CA ALA A 133 -22.26 -2.54 23.27
C ALA A 133 -21.85 -2.44 21.79
N ALA A 134 -20.86 -1.58 21.49
CA ALA A 134 -20.33 -1.33 20.15
C ALA A 134 -18.81 -1.12 20.24
N VAL A 135 -18.08 -1.53 19.20
CA VAL A 135 -16.65 -1.22 19.08
C VAL A 135 -16.52 0.28 18.79
N PRO A 136 -15.66 1.02 19.52
CA PRO A 136 -15.50 2.46 19.29
C PRO A 136 -14.96 2.74 17.88
N THR A 137 -15.48 3.81 17.29
CA THR A 137 -15.06 4.36 16.01
C THR A 137 -13.62 4.87 16.06
N PRO A 138 -12.96 5.10 14.91
CA PRO A 138 -11.61 5.66 14.88
C PRO A 138 -11.48 7.01 15.61
N GLU A 139 -12.50 7.86 15.50
CA GLU A 139 -12.58 9.15 16.20
C GLU A 139 -12.70 8.96 17.71
N GLU A 140 -13.57 8.05 18.17
CA GLU A 140 -13.69 7.72 19.59
C GLU A 140 -12.41 7.07 20.16
N ILE A 141 -11.67 6.30 19.37
CA ILE A 141 -10.36 5.76 19.76
C ILE A 141 -9.34 6.88 19.91
N GLU A 142 -9.38 7.88 19.03
CA GLU A 142 -8.53 9.07 19.12
C GLU A 142 -8.83 9.88 20.38
N ASP A 143 -10.12 10.10 20.68
CA ASP A 143 -10.57 10.76 21.91
C ASP A 143 -10.14 10.01 23.17
N ILE A 144 -10.33 8.69 23.20
CA ILE A 144 -9.82 7.82 24.28
C ILE A 144 -8.30 8.00 24.42
N GLY A 145 -7.58 8.07 23.30
CA GLY A 145 -6.15 8.35 23.26
C GLY A 145 -5.78 9.68 23.92
N CYS A 146 -6.47 10.78 23.55
CA CYS A 146 -6.28 12.10 24.14
C CYS A 146 -6.58 12.09 25.65
N ILE A 147 -7.67 11.45 26.08
CA ILE A 147 -8.08 11.34 27.49
C ILE A 147 -7.02 10.61 28.32
N VAL A 148 -6.56 9.45 27.84
CA VAL A 148 -5.52 8.66 28.51
C VAL A 148 -4.21 9.44 28.58
N ALA A 149 -3.79 10.06 27.48
CA ALA A 149 -2.56 10.83 27.41
C ALA A 149 -2.59 12.01 28.40
N ARG A 150 -3.70 12.74 28.47
CA ARG A 150 -3.89 13.83 29.43
C ARG A 150 -3.76 13.31 30.86
N ARG A 151 -4.47 12.23 31.22
CA ARG A 151 -4.39 11.65 32.57
C ARG A 151 -2.96 11.29 32.95
N MET A 152 -2.23 10.63 32.05
CA MET A 152 -0.84 10.23 32.29
C MET A 152 0.10 11.43 32.41
N LEU A 153 -0.08 12.47 31.60
CA LEU A 153 0.70 13.71 31.71
C LEU A 153 0.42 14.43 33.03
N THR A 154 -0.83 14.44 33.50
CA THR A 154 -1.19 14.98 34.83
C THR A 154 -0.49 14.20 35.95
N ASP A 155 -0.47 12.87 35.88
CA ASP A 155 0.21 12.03 36.88
C ASP A 155 1.73 12.27 36.90
N ILE A 156 2.34 12.45 35.72
CA ILE A 156 3.76 12.79 35.57
C ILE A 156 4.05 14.16 36.19
N ASP A 157 3.24 15.17 35.88
CA ASP A 157 3.39 16.53 36.40
C ASP A 157 3.19 16.60 37.93
N ALA A 158 2.37 15.70 38.49
CA ALA A 158 2.14 15.58 39.93
C ALA A 158 3.27 14.86 40.69
N GLY A 159 4.34 14.40 40.02
CA GLY A 159 5.46 13.70 40.64
C GLY A 159 5.10 12.31 41.15
N ALA A 160 4.12 11.65 40.53
CA ALA A 160 3.76 10.27 40.87
C ALA A 160 4.91 9.32 40.52
N THR A 161 5.63 8.85 41.54
CA THR A 161 6.83 7.99 41.43
C THR A 161 6.58 6.64 40.73
N ASP A 162 5.33 6.18 40.58
CA ASP A 162 4.98 5.00 39.77
C ASP A 162 4.91 5.30 38.26
N ALA A 163 4.57 6.54 37.86
CA ALA A 163 4.63 7.00 36.48
C ALA A 163 6.08 7.19 36.03
N GLU A 164 6.93 7.72 36.92
CA GLU A 164 8.38 7.83 36.71
C GLU A 164 9.08 6.46 36.62
N ARG A 165 8.65 5.43 37.37
CA ARG A 165 9.24 4.08 37.26
C ARG A 165 8.87 3.34 35.98
N ARG A 166 7.75 3.66 35.33
CA ARG A 166 7.31 3.04 34.06
C ARG A 166 7.79 3.77 32.81
N PHE A 167 8.14 5.06 32.90
CA PHE A 167 8.59 5.88 31.75
C PHE A 167 9.96 6.56 31.92
N GLY A 168 10.65 6.33 33.05
CA GLY A 168 11.83 7.08 33.50
C GLY A 168 13.13 6.96 32.69
N VAL A 169 13.08 6.67 31.39
CA VAL A 169 14.28 6.74 30.53
C VAL A 169 14.14 7.74 29.37
N ILE A 170 12.94 8.18 28.99
CA ILE A 170 12.79 8.97 27.75
C ILE A 170 12.72 10.49 27.98
N ALA A 171 12.45 10.96 29.20
CA ALA A 171 12.40 12.41 29.51
C ALA A 171 13.78 13.07 29.72
N ALA A 172 14.86 12.27 29.84
CA ALA A 172 16.19 12.80 30.18
C ALA A 172 17.02 13.28 28.98
N GLN A 173 16.51 13.17 27.74
CA GLN A 173 17.22 13.65 26.54
C GLN A 173 16.37 14.64 25.74
N GLY A 174 16.49 15.91 26.13
CA GLY A 174 16.53 17.05 25.22
C GLY A 174 15.28 17.34 24.38
N VAL A 175 14.28 17.98 24.99
CA VAL A 175 13.42 18.91 24.23
C VAL A 175 14.12 20.27 24.28
N GLU A 176 15.14 20.46 23.43
CA GLU A 176 15.48 21.81 23.00
C GLU A 176 14.37 22.26 22.04
N THR A 177 13.82 23.43 22.33
CA THR A 177 12.77 24.11 21.57
C THR A 177 13.16 24.22 20.08
N MET A 178 12.67 23.29 19.26
CA MET A 178 12.71 23.42 17.81
C MET A 178 11.48 24.20 17.36
N THR A 179 11.64 25.51 17.22
CA THR A 179 10.79 26.33 16.35
C THR A 179 11.17 25.98 14.91
N GLY A 180 10.37 25.15 14.25
CA GLY A 180 10.57 24.77 12.86
C GLY A 180 9.24 24.35 12.25
N ASP A 181 8.66 25.24 11.47
CA ASP A 181 7.42 25.03 10.71
C ASP A 181 7.55 23.85 9.75
N SER A 182 6.82 22.77 10.03
CA SER A 182 6.32 21.78 9.05
C SER A 182 5.44 20.75 9.78
N ALA A 183 4.32 21.24 10.32
CA ALA A 183 3.28 20.43 10.93
C ALA A 183 1.98 20.55 10.12
N ASP A 184 1.96 20.01 8.89
CA ASP A 184 0.69 19.68 8.22
C ASP A 184 0.26 18.26 8.59
N GLY A 185 0.27 17.99 9.89
CA GLY A 185 -0.52 16.94 10.51
C GLY A 185 -1.75 17.60 11.11
N PHE A 186 -2.93 17.10 10.78
CA PHE A 186 -4.15 17.43 11.51
C PHE A 186 -3.86 17.33 13.02
N VAL A 187 -3.93 18.47 13.72
CA VAL A 187 -3.80 18.53 15.18
C VAL A 187 -5.17 18.17 15.73
N PRO A 188 -5.33 17.02 16.40
CA PRO A 188 -6.61 16.68 17.01
C PRO A 188 -6.92 17.70 18.09
N ASP A 189 -8.17 18.14 18.18
CA ASP A 189 -8.60 19.00 19.29
C ASP A 189 -8.76 18.15 20.55
N CYS A 190 -7.62 17.77 21.15
CA CYS A 190 -7.58 17.00 22.39
C CYS A 190 -8.03 17.83 23.61
N LEU A 191 -8.52 19.08 23.43
CA LEU A 191 -9.03 19.96 24.47
C LEU A 191 -10.57 19.89 24.53
N GLY A 192 -11.11 18.76 25.02
CA GLY A 192 -12.53 18.69 25.40
C GLY A 192 -12.94 19.81 26.36
N THR A 193 -14.23 20.16 26.32
CA THR A 193 -14.85 21.21 27.16
C THR A 193 -14.77 20.87 28.66
N GLU A 194 -14.28 21.84 29.44
CA GLU A 194 -14.20 21.90 30.91
C GLU A 194 -13.04 21.12 31.58
N ASP A 195 -12.07 21.85 32.15
CA ASP A 195 -11.97 22.07 33.61
C ASP A 195 -10.80 23.01 33.93
N GLN A 196 -11.11 24.26 34.30
CA GLN A 196 -10.15 25.27 34.73
C GLN A 196 -9.96 25.21 36.25
N ALA A 197 -9.22 24.22 36.75
CA ALA A 197 -8.54 24.35 38.03
C ALA A 197 -7.66 23.12 38.30
N VAL A 198 -6.34 23.29 38.38
CA VAL A 198 -5.47 22.84 39.50
C VAL A 198 -4.00 23.19 39.20
N ARG A 199 -3.44 24.03 40.09
CA ARG A 199 -2.06 24.18 40.61
C ARG A 199 -0.83 23.86 39.73
N HIS A 200 -0.08 24.92 39.40
CA HIS A 200 1.39 25.06 39.36
C HIS A 200 2.25 23.98 38.68
N THR A 201 1.81 23.52 37.51
CA THR A 201 2.67 22.96 36.45
C THR A 201 2.30 23.61 35.11
N ALA A 202 3.20 23.55 34.12
CA ALA A 202 2.92 24.11 32.79
C ALA A 202 1.61 23.51 32.23
N PRO A 203 0.73 24.31 31.60
CA PRO A 203 -0.54 23.81 31.10
C PRO A 203 -0.33 22.64 30.12
N ILE A 204 -1.11 21.57 30.26
CA ILE A 204 -1.12 20.46 29.31
C ILE A 204 -1.83 20.96 28.03
N THR A 205 -1.04 21.34 27.03
CA THR A 205 -1.54 21.82 25.73
C THR A 205 -1.84 20.65 24.77
N SER A 206 -2.63 20.91 23.71
CA SER A 206 -2.91 19.90 22.68
C SER A 206 -1.63 19.38 21.99
N ASP A 207 -0.68 20.27 21.72
CA ASP A 207 0.61 19.91 21.13
C ASP A 207 1.41 18.95 22.02
N ARG A 208 1.36 19.17 23.34
CA ARG A 208 2.04 18.31 24.32
C ARG A 208 1.39 16.92 24.40
N ILE A 209 0.05 16.86 24.34
CA ILE A 209 -0.70 15.59 24.25
C ILE A 209 -0.33 14.86 22.96
N THR A 210 -0.36 15.56 21.82
CA THR A 210 -0.05 15.00 20.50
C THR A 210 1.38 14.48 20.43
N ALA A 211 2.36 15.24 20.93
CA ALA A 211 3.76 14.83 21.01
C ALA A 211 3.93 13.59 21.91
N PHE A 212 3.26 13.55 23.06
CA PHE A 212 3.28 12.40 23.95
C PHE A 212 2.70 11.14 23.28
N ILE A 213 1.55 11.26 22.63
CA ILE A 213 0.92 10.16 21.89
C ILE A 213 1.85 9.69 20.76
N ALA A 214 2.41 10.61 19.98
CA ALA A 214 3.32 10.29 18.88
C ALA A 214 4.58 9.54 19.38
N GLN A 215 5.15 9.99 20.49
CA GLN A 215 6.29 9.34 21.14
C GLN A 215 5.93 7.94 21.64
N ALA A 216 4.80 7.79 22.34
CA ALA A 216 4.33 6.51 22.85
C ALA A 216 4.00 5.52 21.72
N LYS A 217 3.48 6.01 20.59
CA LYS A 217 3.20 5.20 19.39
C LYS A 217 4.45 4.84 18.59
N ARG A 218 5.53 5.64 18.64
CA ARG A 218 6.77 5.38 17.88
C ARG A 218 7.44 4.06 18.24
N GLU A 219 7.33 3.62 19.48
CA GLU A 219 7.87 2.34 19.96
C GLU A 219 6.87 1.17 19.83
N ALA A 220 5.64 1.47 19.43
CA ALA A 220 4.59 0.48 19.29
C ALA A 220 4.91 -0.51 18.17
N ARG A 221 4.71 -1.78 18.45
CA ARG A 221 4.81 -2.85 17.47
C ARG A 221 3.43 -3.41 17.22
N TYR A 222 3.07 -3.53 15.96
CA TYR A 222 1.77 -4.06 15.56
C TYR A 222 1.94 -5.34 14.76
N PRO A 223 1.02 -6.30 14.91
CA PRO A 223 1.00 -7.47 14.04
C PRO A 223 0.84 -7.05 12.58
N VAL A 224 1.36 -7.91 11.70
CA VAL A 224 1.19 -7.74 10.26
C VAL A 224 -0.28 -7.98 9.91
N ALA A 225 -0.97 -6.90 9.52
CA ALA A 225 -2.34 -6.89 9.05
C ALA A 225 -2.48 -7.54 7.67
N GLY A 226 -1.50 -7.29 6.80
CA GLY A 226 -1.60 -7.61 5.39
C GLY A 226 -0.35 -7.26 4.61
N TYR A 227 -0.46 -7.39 3.30
CA TYR A 227 0.55 -7.03 2.34
C TYR A 227 -0.07 -6.13 1.28
N ASP A 228 0.50 -4.96 1.05
CA ASP A 228 0.08 -4.06 -0.02
C ASP A 228 0.94 -4.28 -1.26
N MET A 229 0.30 -4.75 -2.32
CA MET A 229 0.89 -4.92 -3.65
C MET A 229 0.43 -3.76 -4.52
N VAL A 230 1.35 -2.85 -4.84
CA VAL A 230 1.05 -1.68 -5.66
C VAL A 230 1.49 -1.93 -7.08
N PHE A 231 0.54 -2.05 -8.00
CA PHE A 231 0.78 -2.23 -9.42
C PHE A 231 0.76 -0.87 -10.13
N THR A 232 1.85 -0.53 -10.80
CA THR A 232 2.00 0.73 -11.55
C THR A 232 2.48 0.38 -12.96
N PRO A 233 1.77 0.77 -14.04
CA PRO A 233 2.20 0.51 -15.41
C PRO A 233 3.38 1.42 -15.79
N ALA A 234 3.95 1.16 -16.97
CA ALA A 234 5.00 1.99 -17.55
C ALA A 234 4.59 3.48 -17.60
N LYS A 235 5.57 4.38 -17.51
CA LYS A 235 5.26 5.81 -17.36
C LYS A 235 4.56 6.33 -18.61
N SER A 236 4.95 5.85 -19.79
CA SER A 236 4.30 6.17 -21.06
C SER A 236 2.80 5.83 -21.05
N ILE A 237 2.41 4.71 -20.42
CA ILE A 237 1.00 4.30 -20.30
C ILE A 237 0.24 5.31 -19.43
N SER A 238 0.81 5.71 -18.29
CA SER A 238 0.19 6.72 -17.43
C SER A 238 0.12 8.10 -18.09
N VAL A 239 1.14 8.47 -18.88
CA VAL A 239 1.16 9.73 -19.65
C VAL A 239 0.11 9.71 -20.75
N LEU A 240 0.07 8.65 -21.57
CA LEU A 240 -0.95 8.50 -22.62
C LEU A 240 -2.36 8.51 -22.03
N TRP A 241 -2.57 7.85 -20.90
CA TRP A 241 -3.81 7.91 -20.15
C TRP A 241 -4.14 9.35 -19.73
N GLY A 242 -3.19 10.11 -19.17
CA GLY A 242 -3.43 11.48 -18.74
C GLY A 242 -3.75 12.46 -19.87
N ILE A 243 -3.11 12.32 -21.04
CA ILE A 243 -3.26 13.28 -22.15
C ILE A 243 -4.30 12.86 -23.19
N GLY A 244 -4.61 11.56 -23.27
CA GLY A 244 -5.52 10.96 -24.23
C GLY A 244 -6.99 11.37 -24.05
N ASP A 245 -7.81 11.00 -25.02
CA ASP A 245 -9.25 11.20 -24.99
C ASP A 245 -9.96 10.18 -24.06
N GLU A 246 -11.30 10.23 -24.03
CA GLU A 246 -12.11 9.35 -23.18
C GLU A 246 -11.96 7.86 -23.55
N THR A 247 -11.91 7.59 -24.85
CA THR A 247 -11.73 6.23 -25.38
C THR A 247 -10.37 5.68 -24.97
N THR A 248 -9.30 6.47 -25.14
CA THR A 248 -7.93 6.14 -24.73
C THR A 248 -7.87 5.80 -23.23
N ARG A 249 -8.45 6.68 -22.41
CA ARG A 249 -8.45 6.53 -20.95
C ARG A 249 -9.21 5.28 -20.51
N THR A 250 -10.40 5.07 -21.06
CA THR A 250 -11.24 3.91 -20.75
C THR A 250 -10.52 2.61 -21.12
N ALA A 251 -9.90 2.55 -22.29
CA ALA A 251 -9.13 1.39 -22.74
C ALA A 251 -7.94 1.07 -21.83
N ILE A 252 -7.14 2.07 -21.46
CA ILE A 252 -5.99 1.87 -20.57
C ILE A 252 -6.45 1.46 -19.16
N MET A 253 -7.52 2.05 -18.63
CA MET A 253 -8.07 1.65 -17.33
C MET A 253 -8.54 0.20 -17.33
N LYS A 254 -9.21 -0.22 -18.40
CA LYS A 254 -9.62 -1.61 -18.59
C LYS A 254 -8.41 -2.55 -18.66
N ALA A 255 -7.42 -2.22 -19.49
CA ALA A 255 -6.18 -2.98 -19.61
C ALA A 255 -5.45 -3.11 -18.27
N HIS A 256 -5.33 -2.00 -17.53
CA HIS A 256 -4.73 -1.96 -16.20
C HIS A 256 -5.47 -2.85 -15.21
N SER A 257 -6.80 -2.73 -15.12
CA SER A 257 -7.63 -3.54 -14.22
C SER A 257 -7.51 -5.03 -14.51
N GLU A 258 -7.61 -5.43 -15.79
CA GLU A 258 -7.44 -6.83 -16.19
C GLU A 258 -6.03 -7.36 -15.92
N ALA A 259 -4.99 -6.54 -16.12
CA ALA A 259 -3.62 -6.92 -15.81
C ALA A 259 -3.38 -7.10 -14.31
N VAL A 260 -3.96 -6.23 -13.48
CA VAL A 260 -3.94 -6.36 -12.01
C VAL A 260 -4.64 -7.65 -11.59
N GLU A 261 -5.86 -7.90 -12.07
CA GLU A 261 -6.63 -9.10 -11.70
C GLU A 261 -5.95 -10.40 -12.13
N SER A 262 -5.41 -10.43 -13.35
CA SER A 262 -4.65 -11.57 -13.86
C SER A 262 -3.41 -11.85 -12.99
N SER A 263 -2.71 -10.79 -12.56
CA SER A 263 -1.52 -10.91 -11.71
C SER A 263 -1.86 -11.31 -10.28
N LEU A 264 -2.98 -10.82 -9.74
CA LEU A 264 -3.50 -11.25 -8.45
C LEU A 264 -3.95 -12.72 -8.49
N GLN A 265 -4.56 -13.18 -9.59
CA GLN A 265 -4.91 -14.58 -9.77
C GLN A 265 -3.66 -15.45 -9.78
N TRP A 266 -2.63 -15.04 -10.52
CA TRP A 266 -1.35 -15.73 -10.51
C TRP A 266 -0.72 -15.79 -9.11
N ILE A 267 -0.75 -14.68 -8.34
CA ILE A 267 -0.28 -14.65 -6.95
C ILE A 267 -1.08 -15.60 -6.08
N GLU A 268 -2.41 -15.59 -6.19
CA GLU A 268 -3.31 -16.46 -5.43
C GLU A 268 -2.99 -17.94 -5.68
N ASP A 269 -2.75 -18.32 -6.93
CA ASP A 269 -2.51 -19.71 -7.31
C ASP A 269 -1.06 -20.17 -7.02
N ASN A 270 -0.08 -19.26 -6.98
CA ASN A 270 1.35 -19.61 -6.96
C ASN A 270 2.14 -19.09 -5.76
N ALA A 271 1.58 -18.21 -4.92
CA ALA A 271 2.32 -17.54 -3.85
C ALA A 271 1.57 -17.43 -2.51
N VAL A 272 0.29 -17.80 -2.46
CA VAL A 272 -0.51 -17.79 -1.22
C VAL A 272 -0.44 -19.16 -0.56
N PHE A 273 0.51 -19.29 0.37
CA PHE A 273 0.68 -20.49 1.20
C PHE A 273 0.77 -20.12 2.68
N THR A 274 0.53 -21.09 3.56
CA THR A 274 0.82 -20.94 4.99
C THR A 274 1.90 -21.93 5.45
N ARG A 275 2.51 -21.63 6.60
CA ARG A 275 3.44 -22.51 7.31
C ARG A 275 2.82 -23.02 8.60
N ALA A 276 2.96 -24.31 8.87
CA ALA A 276 2.48 -25.00 10.08
C ALA A 276 3.55 -25.93 10.68
N GLY A 277 3.25 -26.53 11.84
CA GLY A 277 4.14 -27.44 12.54
C GLY A 277 5.25 -26.77 13.37
N ALA A 278 6.02 -27.58 14.11
CA ALA A 278 7.16 -27.11 14.88
C ALA A 278 8.21 -26.48 13.93
N GLN A 279 8.66 -25.27 14.24
CA GLN A 279 9.56 -24.47 13.38
C GLN A 279 8.98 -24.15 11.98
N GLY A 280 7.67 -24.30 11.76
CA GLY A 280 7.00 -23.93 10.51
C GLY A 280 7.46 -24.76 9.30
N GLN A 281 7.74 -26.05 9.48
CA GLN A 281 8.29 -26.90 8.40
C GLN A 281 7.20 -27.49 7.47
N GLU A 282 5.94 -27.48 7.89
CA GLU A 282 4.83 -27.94 7.05
C GLU A 282 4.32 -26.78 6.19
N LYS A 283 4.14 -27.00 4.89
CA LYS A 283 3.40 -26.09 4.01
C LYS A 283 1.99 -26.64 3.84
N ILE A 284 0.99 -25.80 4.08
CA ILE A 284 -0.41 -26.15 3.86
C ILE A 284 -0.93 -25.26 2.74
N ASP A 285 -1.65 -25.86 1.81
CA ASP A 285 -2.34 -25.15 0.75
C ASP A 285 -3.50 -24.33 1.29
N CYS A 286 -3.79 -23.25 0.57
CA CYS A 286 -4.72 -22.22 0.94
C CYS A 286 -5.83 -22.10 -0.11
N ASP A 287 -7.05 -21.80 0.32
CA ASP A 287 -8.21 -21.82 -0.55
C ASP A 287 -8.45 -20.49 -1.30
N GLY A 288 -7.66 -19.45 -1.02
CA GLY A 288 -7.78 -18.15 -1.70
C GLY A 288 -7.30 -16.95 -0.92
N ALA A 289 -7.01 -15.85 -1.62
CA ALA A 289 -6.68 -14.57 -1.01
C ALA A 289 -7.92 -13.70 -0.82
N THR A 290 -7.91 -12.88 0.23
CA THR A 290 -8.88 -11.78 0.41
C THR A 290 -8.14 -10.47 0.16
N VAL A 291 -8.52 -9.75 -0.89
CA VAL A 291 -7.81 -8.54 -1.33
C VAL A 291 -8.79 -7.37 -1.47
N ALA A 292 -8.42 -6.21 -0.93
CA ALA A 292 -9.07 -4.93 -1.19
C ALA A 292 -8.22 -4.13 -2.19
N LYS A 293 -8.82 -3.78 -3.34
CA LYS A 293 -8.16 -3.05 -4.44
C LYS A 293 -8.55 -1.58 -4.42
N PHE A 294 -7.60 -0.67 -4.50
CA PHE A 294 -7.82 0.79 -4.52
C PHE A 294 -7.09 1.38 -5.73
N LEU A 295 -7.86 1.90 -6.70
CA LEU A 295 -7.32 2.51 -7.92
C LEU A 295 -7.02 3.99 -7.68
N HIS A 296 -5.81 4.42 -7.99
CA HIS A 296 -5.34 5.79 -7.86
C HIS A 296 -4.84 6.33 -9.22
N PHE A 297 -4.90 7.64 -9.38
CA PHE A 297 -4.69 8.32 -10.66
C PHE A 297 -3.40 9.14 -10.71
N ASP A 298 -2.97 9.67 -9.57
CA ASP A 298 -1.86 10.60 -9.47
C ASP A 298 -0.86 10.16 -8.40
N ASN A 299 0.34 10.71 -8.48
CA ASN A 299 1.30 10.61 -7.38
C ASN A 299 1.07 11.74 -6.36
N ARG A 300 1.84 11.77 -5.28
CA ARG A 300 1.71 12.83 -4.25
C ARG A 300 1.96 14.26 -4.76
N ALA A 301 2.63 14.43 -5.90
CA ALA A 301 2.84 15.75 -6.51
C ALA A 301 1.80 16.09 -7.58
N GLY A 302 0.81 15.21 -7.79
CA GLY A 302 -0.23 15.43 -8.77
C GLY A 302 0.17 15.08 -10.20
N ASP A 303 1.28 14.38 -10.43
CA ASP A 303 1.64 13.89 -11.78
C ASP A 303 0.80 12.65 -12.15
N PRO A 304 0.55 12.40 -13.45
CA PRO A 304 -0.23 11.24 -13.87
C PRO A 304 0.50 9.95 -13.50
N ASN A 305 -0.09 9.16 -12.62
CA ASN A 305 0.47 7.90 -12.14
C ASN A 305 -0.67 6.94 -11.85
N LEU A 306 -1.17 6.26 -12.88
CA LEU A 306 -2.19 5.25 -12.72
C LEU A 306 -1.62 4.09 -11.90
N HIS A 307 -2.24 3.73 -10.79
CA HIS A 307 -1.77 2.58 -10.01
C HIS A 307 -2.88 1.98 -9.15
N THR A 308 -2.76 0.69 -8.84
CA THR A 308 -3.71 0.02 -7.93
C THR A 308 -2.97 -0.50 -6.71
N HIS A 309 -3.37 -0.04 -5.53
CA HIS A 309 -3.02 -0.66 -4.25
C HIS A 309 -3.88 -1.90 -4.05
N CYS A 310 -3.26 -3.06 -3.89
CA CYS A 310 -3.95 -4.32 -3.61
C CYS A 310 -3.54 -4.77 -2.22
N ALA A 311 -4.32 -4.36 -1.22
CA ALA A 311 -4.13 -4.78 0.16
C ALA A 311 -4.65 -6.22 0.29
N MET A 312 -3.75 -7.16 0.48
CA MET A 312 -4.07 -8.56 0.77
C MET A 312 -4.07 -8.78 2.28
N LEU A 313 -5.16 -9.33 2.79
CA LEU A 313 -5.30 -9.69 4.20
C LEU A 313 -4.30 -10.78 4.58
N ASN A 314 -3.61 -10.63 5.71
CA ASN A 314 -2.69 -11.66 6.23
C ASN A 314 -3.44 -12.78 6.97
N ARG A 315 -4.63 -13.15 6.49
CA ARG A 315 -5.47 -14.25 6.97
C ARG A 315 -6.05 -14.97 5.78
N VAL A 316 -5.77 -16.27 5.71
CA VAL A 316 -6.17 -17.12 4.61
C VAL A 316 -6.77 -18.41 5.14
N HIS A 317 -7.90 -18.83 4.57
CA HIS A 317 -8.51 -20.12 4.86
C HIS A 317 -7.66 -21.22 4.22
N CYS A 318 -7.34 -22.25 4.99
CA CYS A 318 -6.47 -23.34 4.57
C CYS A 318 -7.25 -24.64 4.47
N THR A 319 -6.70 -25.61 3.75
CA THR A 319 -7.32 -26.94 3.54
C THR A 319 -7.59 -27.73 4.83
N ASP A 320 -7.02 -27.32 5.97
CA ASP A 320 -7.32 -27.86 7.30
C ASP A 320 -8.55 -27.22 7.98
N GLY A 321 -9.32 -26.40 7.25
CA GLY A 321 -10.53 -25.74 7.73
C GLY A 321 -10.28 -24.55 8.66
N LYS A 322 -9.06 -24.01 8.68
CA LYS A 322 -8.67 -22.94 9.62
C LYS A 322 -8.09 -21.75 8.89
N TYR A 323 -8.40 -20.56 9.41
CA TYR A 323 -7.70 -19.34 9.03
C TYR A 323 -6.30 -19.28 9.65
N ARG A 324 -5.30 -19.07 8.81
CA ARG A 324 -3.88 -18.96 9.17
C ARG A 324 -3.25 -17.73 8.52
N THR A 325 -2.04 -17.39 8.94
CA THR A 325 -1.29 -16.26 8.36
C THR A 325 -0.59 -16.69 7.07
N VAL A 326 -0.48 -15.79 6.11
CA VAL A 326 0.24 -16.02 4.85
C VAL A 326 1.75 -16.08 5.13
N ASP A 327 2.48 -16.96 4.44
CA ASP A 327 3.93 -16.95 4.46
C ASP A 327 4.48 -15.82 3.59
N GLY A 328 4.74 -14.68 4.22
CA GLY A 328 5.35 -13.53 3.56
C GLY A 328 6.67 -13.82 2.86
N THR A 329 7.43 -14.85 3.27
CA THR A 329 8.69 -15.20 2.61
C THR A 329 8.46 -15.65 1.17
N VAL A 330 7.43 -16.47 0.95
CA VAL A 330 7.07 -16.95 -0.39
C VAL A 330 6.54 -15.80 -1.22
N LEU A 331 5.65 -14.99 -0.65
CA LEU A 331 5.11 -13.80 -1.31
C LEU A 331 6.22 -12.82 -1.76
N HIS A 332 7.18 -12.51 -0.88
CA HIS A 332 8.30 -11.64 -1.21
C HIS A 332 9.20 -12.23 -2.31
N ARG A 333 9.39 -13.56 -2.35
CA ARG A 333 10.14 -14.22 -3.43
C ARG A 333 9.40 -14.19 -4.76
N ALA A 334 8.08 -14.26 -4.74
CA ALA A 334 7.24 -14.21 -5.93
C ALA A 334 7.07 -12.80 -6.52
N ALA A 335 7.44 -11.75 -5.76
CA ALA A 335 7.16 -10.36 -6.13
C ALA A 335 7.73 -9.93 -7.50
N VAL A 336 8.92 -10.40 -7.86
CA VAL A 336 9.50 -10.09 -9.18
C VAL A 336 8.70 -10.75 -10.29
N THR A 337 8.36 -12.04 -10.15
CA THR A 337 7.57 -12.76 -11.15
C THR A 337 6.18 -12.16 -11.32
N ALA A 338 5.50 -11.82 -10.22
CA ALA A 338 4.22 -11.13 -10.27
C ALA A 338 4.33 -9.76 -10.97
N SER A 339 5.42 -9.02 -10.72
CA SER A 339 5.68 -7.76 -11.42
C SER A 339 5.87 -7.95 -12.92
N GLU A 340 6.59 -8.97 -13.36
CA GLU A 340 6.81 -9.20 -14.80
C GLU A 340 5.55 -9.73 -15.49
N HIS A 341 4.76 -10.56 -14.79
CA HIS A 341 3.45 -10.99 -15.26
C HIS A 341 2.52 -9.79 -15.51
N TYR A 342 2.47 -8.86 -14.55
CA TYR A 342 1.72 -7.61 -14.70
C TYR A 342 2.23 -6.76 -15.88
N ASN A 343 3.56 -6.58 -15.99
CA ASN A 343 4.17 -5.78 -17.06
C ASN A 343 3.80 -6.33 -18.45
N GLN A 344 3.98 -7.63 -18.64
CA GLN A 344 3.64 -8.28 -19.90
C GLN A 344 2.15 -8.13 -20.21
N ARG A 345 1.29 -8.37 -19.22
CA ARG A 345 -0.16 -8.36 -19.41
C ARG A 345 -0.69 -6.95 -19.72
N VAL A 346 -0.22 -5.92 -19.03
CA VAL A 346 -0.67 -4.55 -19.28
C VAL A 346 -0.18 -4.06 -20.64
N THR A 347 1.07 -4.37 -21.02
CA THR A 347 1.60 -4.05 -22.36
C THR A 347 0.80 -4.73 -23.46
N GLU A 348 0.52 -6.03 -23.34
CA GLU A 348 -0.29 -6.78 -24.31
C GLU A 348 -1.69 -6.18 -24.47
N LEU A 349 -2.37 -5.88 -23.36
CA LEU A 349 -3.73 -5.36 -23.38
C LEU A 349 -3.82 -3.94 -23.91
N VAL A 350 -2.87 -3.06 -23.54
CA VAL A 350 -2.82 -1.69 -24.07
C VAL A 350 -2.54 -1.72 -25.58
N ALA A 351 -1.55 -2.51 -26.02
CA ALA A 351 -1.27 -2.68 -27.45
C ALA A 351 -2.49 -3.21 -28.21
N ARG A 352 -3.24 -4.16 -27.64
CA ARG A 352 -4.46 -4.70 -28.27
C ARG A 352 -5.62 -3.71 -28.31
N TYR A 353 -5.87 -2.98 -27.22
CA TYR A 353 -7.05 -2.12 -27.13
C TYR A 353 -6.90 -0.78 -27.83
N LEU A 354 -5.66 -0.29 -27.97
CA LEU A 354 -5.36 0.99 -28.61
C LEU A 354 -4.56 0.85 -29.90
N GLU A 355 -4.20 -0.38 -30.28
CA GLU A 355 -3.40 -0.68 -31.47
C GLU A 355 -2.05 0.05 -31.46
N VAL A 356 -1.46 0.29 -30.29
CA VAL A 356 -0.17 1.01 -30.13
C VAL A 356 1.04 0.07 -30.07
N GLU A 357 2.19 0.55 -30.52
CA GLU A 357 3.47 -0.17 -30.46
C GLU A 357 4.26 0.17 -29.18
N PHE A 358 5.06 -0.78 -28.69
CA PHE A 358 5.96 -0.59 -27.56
C PHE A 358 7.42 -0.76 -27.99
N GLU A 359 8.32 0.05 -27.41
CA GLU A 359 9.76 -0.05 -27.62
C GLU A 359 10.54 -0.21 -26.30
N PRO A 360 11.66 -0.93 -26.30
CA PRO A 360 12.47 -1.13 -25.10
C PRO A 360 13.30 0.11 -24.77
N VAL A 361 13.07 0.72 -23.61
CA VAL A 361 13.83 1.87 -23.11
C VAL A 361 14.76 1.46 -21.97
N VAL A 362 16.07 1.56 -22.20
CA VAL A 362 17.09 1.27 -21.18
C VAL A 362 17.37 2.50 -20.32
N LYS A 363 16.80 2.55 -19.12
CA LYS A 363 16.91 3.72 -18.21
C LYS A 363 18.26 3.88 -17.50
N SER A 364 19.10 2.84 -17.48
CA SER A 364 20.42 2.88 -16.82
C SER A 364 21.36 1.84 -17.43
N ARG A 365 22.66 2.13 -17.48
CA ARG A 365 23.69 1.21 -18.01
C ARG A 365 23.64 -0.14 -17.29
N GLY A 366 23.39 -1.22 -18.04
CA GLY A 366 23.25 -2.59 -17.51
C GLY A 366 21.91 -2.88 -16.83
N GLY A 367 20.94 -1.98 -16.90
CA GLY A 367 19.57 -2.22 -16.46
C GLY A 367 18.78 -3.02 -17.49
N ARG A 368 17.78 -3.77 -17.03
CA ARG A 368 16.79 -4.38 -17.93
C ARG A 368 15.99 -3.27 -18.63
N PRO A 369 15.66 -3.43 -19.92
CA PRO A 369 14.80 -2.48 -20.61
C PRO A 369 13.41 -2.47 -19.97
N VAL A 370 12.78 -1.29 -19.96
CA VAL A 370 11.35 -1.12 -19.67
C VAL A 370 10.65 -0.87 -20.99
N TRP A 371 9.57 -1.59 -21.27
CA TRP A 371 8.77 -1.36 -22.47
C TRP A 371 7.91 -0.12 -22.26
N GLU A 372 8.13 0.90 -23.09
CA GLU A 372 7.36 2.15 -23.11
C GLU A 372 6.66 2.26 -24.48
N ILE A 373 5.55 3.01 -24.55
CA ILE A 373 4.78 3.23 -25.79
C ILE A 373 5.63 4.08 -26.73
N LYS A 374 5.82 3.58 -27.95
CA LYS A 374 6.52 4.28 -29.02
C LYS A 374 5.75 5.55 -29.41
N GLY A 375 6.47 6.65 -29.62
CA GLY A 375 5.88 7.95 -29.94
C GLY A 375 5.63 8.87 -28.73
N ILE A 376 5.67 8.36 -27.48
CA ILE A 376 5.63 9.23 -26.30
C ILE A 376 7.03 9.83 -26.06
N PRO A 377 7.22 11.16 -26.13
CA PRO A 377 8.54 11.77 -25.97
C PRO A 377 9.11 11.55 -24.56
N THR A 378 10.42 11.28 -24.48
CA THR A 378 11.12 11.15 -23.18
C THR A 378 11.05 12.44 -22.37
N GLU A 379 11.06 13.60 -23.03
CA GLU A 379 10.89 14.91 -22.39
C GLU A 379 9.56 15.01 -21.66
N LEU A 380 8.46 14.55 -22.27
CA LEU A 380 7.13 14.54 -21.66
C LEU A 380 7.06 13.60 -20.46
N MET A 381 7.64 12.40 -20.58
CA MET A 381 7.72 11.46 -19.46
C MET A 381 8.50 12.03 -18.27
N ARG A 382 9.58 12.79 -18.52
CA ARG A 382 10.37 13.45 -17.48
C ARG A 382 9.63 14.63 -16.86
N ALA A 383 9.00 15.49 -17.68
CA ALA A 383 8.22 16.63 -17.20
C ALA A 383 7.08 16.21 -16.27
N MET A 384 6.51 15.03 -16.49
CA MET A 384 5.47 14.44 -15.65
C MET A 384 6.03 13.44 -14.63
N SER A 385 7.32 13.49 -14.28
CA SER A 385 7.93 12.56 -13.33
C SER A 385 8.88 13.23 -12.36
N ARG A 386 8.63 13.02 -11.06
CA ARG A 386 9.55 13.38 -9.97
C ARG A 386 10.84 12.56 -9.88
N ARG A 387 11.11 11.70 -10.85
CA ARG A 387 12.29 10.83 -10.79
C ARG A 387 13.57 11.66 -10.75
N ASP A 388 13.63 12.76 -11.48
CA ASP A 388 14.82 13.59 -11.56
C ASP A 388 15.11 14.25 -10.20
N ASP A 389 14.11 14.83 -9.54
CA ASP A 389 14.25 15.38 -8.17
C ASP A 389 14.78 14.36 -7.16
N VAL A 390 14.23 13.14 -7.19
CA VAL A 390 14.64 12.04 -6.30
C VAL A 390 16.08 11.63 -6.59
N MET A 391 16.46 11.56 -7.87
CA MET A 391 17.81 11.20 -8.28
C MET A 391 18.80 12.30 -7.93
N ASP A 392 18.41 13.57 -8.00
CA ASP A 392 19.23 14.73 -7.66
C ASP A 392 19.50 14.76 -6.16
N ARG A 393 18.44 14.65 -5.34
CA ARG A 393 18.58 14.54 -3.88
C ARG A 393 19.36 13.28 -3.47
N GLY A 394 19.16 12.18 -4.17
CA GLY A 394 19.92 10.96 -3.96
C GLY A 394 21.42 11.13 -4.22
N ARG A 395 21.80 11.91 -5.24
CA ARG A 395 23.22 12.24 -5.51
C ARG A 395 23.82 13.08 -4.39
N GLU A 396 23.09 14.09 -3.89
CA GLU A 396 23.53 14.89 -2.74
C GLU A 396 23.78 14.03 -1.50
N LEU A 397 22.82 13.17 -1.14
CA LEU A 397 22.96 12.26 0.01
C LEU A 397 24.15 11.29 -0.15
N LEU A 398 24.42 10.82 -1.37
CA LEU A 398 25.60 9.99 -1.65
C LEU A 398 26.91 10.77 -1.54
N GLU A 399 26.94 12.03 -1.98
CA GLU A 399 28.09 12.92 -1.83
C GLU A 399 28.35 13.26 -0.36
N ASP A 400 27.32 13.55 0.41
CA ASP A 400 27.44 13.82 1.85
C ASP A 400 27.95 12.60 2.59
N TYR A 401 27.43 11.40 2.29
CA TYR A 401 27.99 10.17 2.85
C TYR A 401 29.47 10.01 2.52
N ARG A 402 29.88 10.30 1.29
CA ARG A 402 31.29 10.22 0.88
C ARG A 402 32.15 11.24 1.60
N LYS A 403 31.66 12.47 1.81
CA LYS A 403 32.36 13.52 2.57
C LYS A 403 32.52 13.13 4.04
N THR A 404 31.47 12.60 4.67
CA THR A 404 31.48 12.22 6.10
C THR A 404 32.33 10.99 6.37
N TYR A 405 32.26 9.96 5.53
CA TYR A 405 32.88 8.66 5.80
C TYR A 405 34.10 8.33 4.92
N GLY A 406 34.45 9.19 3.96
CA GLY A 406 35.61 9.01 3.07
C GLY A 406 35.52 7.81 2.12
N ARG A 407 34.35 7.18 1.98
CA ARG A 407 34.15 5.97 1.18
C ARG A 407 32.80 5.96 0.47
N THR A 408 32.72 5.22 -0.63
CA THR A 408 31.44 4.99 -1.32
C THR A 408 30.55 4.08 -0.46
N PRO A 409 29.28 4.44 -0.21
CA PRO A 409 28.38 3.63 0.60
C PRO A 409 28.14 2.25 -0.05
N PRO A 410 28.06 1.16 0.73
CA PRO A 410 27.69 -0.15 0.21
C PRO A 410 26.24 -0.16 -0.33
N LYS A 411 25.89 -1.10 -1.22
CA LYS A 411 24.58 -1.11 -1.92
C LYS A 411 23.36 -1.00 -1.00
N HIS A 412 23.36 -1.68 0.14
CA HIS A 412 22.24 -1.61 1.09
C HIS A 412 22.05 -0.21 1.71
N VAL A 413 23.15 0.53 1.92
CA VAL A 413 23.10 1.93 2.36
C VAL A 413 22.64 2.82 1.22
N GLN A 414 23.11 2.58 -0.01
CA GLN A 414 22.63 3.32 -1.19
C GLN A 414 21.10 3.19 -1.34
N TYR A 415 20.54 1.99 -1.13
CA TYR A 415 19.08 1.80 -1.16
C TYR A 415 18.37 2.65 -0.10
N LYS A 416 18.89 2.70 1.13
CA LYS A 416 18.34 3.54 2.21
C LYS A 416 18.45 5.04 1.90
N LEU A 417 19.56 5.49 1.34
CA LEU A 417 19.73 6.88 0.93
C LEU A 417 18.78 7.26 -0.21
N MET A 418 18.54 6.36 -1.16
CA MET A 418 17.53 6.59 -2.21
C MET A 418 16.10 6.57 -1.65
N GLU A 419 15.81 5.73 -0.65
CA GLU A 419 14.55 5.75 0.09
C GLU A 419 14.36 7.08 0.83
N GLN A 420 15.41 7.57 1.49
CA GLN A 420 15.45 8.88 2.15
C GLN A 420 15.22 10.01 1.14
N ALA A 421 15.93 10.02 0.01
CA ALA A 421 15.73 11.02 -1.05
C ALA A 421 14.28 11.04 -1.57
N ASN A 422 13.68 9.87 -1.74
CA ASN A 422 12.27 9.76 -2.11
C ASN A 422 11.37 10.35 -1.02
N LEU A 423 11.65 10.10 0.26
CA LEU A 423 10.86 10.64 1.36
C LEU A 423 10.99 12.16 1.49
N GLU A 424 12.20 12.71 1.42
CA GLU A 424 12.48 14.14 1.59
C GLU A 424 11.95 14.98 0.43
N THR A 425 11.95 14.45 -0.80
CA THR A 425 11.40 15.16 -1.96
C THR A 425 9.87 15.09 -2.03
N ARG A 426 9.20 14.36 -1.11
CA ARG A 426 7.73 14.30 -1.09
C ARG A 426 7.16 15.61 -0.59
N ALA A 427 6.46 16.31 -1.49
CA ALA A 427 5.49 17.33 -1.10
C ALA A 427 4.39 16.74 -0.21
N ALA A 428 3.82 17.59 0.65
CA ALA A 428 2.61 17.28 1.40
C ALA A 428 1.47 16.92 0.41
N LYS A 429 0.58 16.02 0.82
CA LYS A 429 -0.53 15.60 -0.04
C LYS A 429 -1.47 16.80 -0.21
N ALA A 430 -1.61 17.29 -1.44
CA ALA A 430 -2.58 18.32 -1.77
C ALA A 430 -4.02 17.83 -1.52
N ALA A 431 -4.95 18.76 -1.38
CA ALA A 431 -6.38 18.45 -1.27
C ALA A 431 -6.84 17.53 -2.42
N PRO A 432 -7.80 16.63 -2.19
CA PRO A 432 -8.33 15.76 -3.24
C PRO A 432 -8.88 16.61 -4.39
N ARG A 433 -8.49 16.26 -5.62
CA ARG A 433 -8.97 16.89 -6.86
C ARG A 433 -9.82 15.91 -7.63
N SER A 434 -10.73 16.41 -8.45
CA SER A 434 -11.46 15.59 -9.42
C SER A 434 -10.51 15.10 -10.52
N LEU A 435 -10.84 13.96 -11.13
CA LEU A 435 -10.09 13.45 -12.28
C LEU A 435 -10.07 14.47 -13.44
N GLN A 436 -11.17 15.19 -13.65
CA GLN A 436 -11.26 16.21 -14.70
C GLN A 436 -10.23 17.33 -14.49
N GLU A 437 -10.10 17.86 -13.27
CA GLU A 437 -9.10 18.89 -12.94
C GLU A 437 -7.68 18.39 -13.13
N MET A 438 -7.41 17.13 -12.76
CA MET A 438 -6.10 16.50 -12.96
C MET A 438 -5.77 16.36 -14.45
N VAL A 439 -6.73 15.87 -15.27
CA VAL A 439 -6.56 15.72 -16.72
C VAL A 439 -6.31 17.07 -17.39
N GLU A 440 -7.04 18.11 -17.00
CA GLU A 440 -6.84 19.46 -17.53
C GLU A 440 -5.42 19.97 -17.21
N GLN A 441 -4.95 19.77 -15.97
CA GLN A 441 -3.59 20.11 -15.59
C GLN A 441 -2.56 19.36 -16.44
N TRP A 442 -2.71 18.05 -16.62
CA TRP A 442 -1.75 17.24 -17.37
C TRP A 442 -1.71 17.59 -18.84
N ARG A 443 -2.87 17.86 -19.46
CA ARG A 443 -2.93 18.35 -20.83
C ARG A 443 -2.25 19.69 -20.99
N GLY A 444 -2.46 20.62 -20.05
CA GLY A 444 -1.76 21.90 -20.01
C GLY A 444 -0.24 21.74 -19.90
N ILE A 445 0.25 20.81 -19.07
CA ILE A 445 1.68 20.47 -19.02
C ILE A 445 2.15 19.94 -20.38
N ALA A 446 1.43 18.99 -20.98
CA ALA A 446 1.82 18.40 -22.26
C ALA A 446 1.91 19.43 -23.40
N ASP A 447 0.97 20.37 -23.44
CA ASP A 447 0.91 21.44 -24.45
C ASP A 447 2.00 22.52 -24.25
N THR A 448 2.62 22.59 -23.07
CA THR A 448 3.66 23.59 -22.74
C THR A 448 5.05 22.98 -22.50
N THR A 449 5.18 21.65 -22.50
CA THR A 449 6.42 20.95 -22.13
C THR A 449 7.56 21.26 -23.10
N SER A 450 7.30 21.35 -24.40
CA SER A 450 8.32 21.53 -25.43
C SER A 450 7.74 22.32 -26.61
N PRO A 451 8.52 23.22 -27.24
CA PRO A 451 8.09 23.86 -28.48
C PRO A 451 8.12 22.89 -29.68
N ASN A 452 8.76 21.72 -29.53
CA ASN A 452 9.02 20.77 -30.63
C ASN A 452 7.84 19.81 -30.88
N PHE A 453 6.90 19.70 -29.94
CA PHE A 453 5.71 18.89 -30.09
C PHE A 453 4.55 19.55 -29.33
N ASN A 454 3.33 19.20 -29.71
CA ASN A 454 2.15 19.47 -28.88
C ASN A 454 1.44 18.14 -28.58
N ARG A 455 0.42 18.16 -27.72
CA ARG A 455 -0.32 16.94 -27.37
C ARG A 455 -0.92 16.24 -28.60
N GLN A 456 -1.43 17.00 -29.58
CA GLN A 456 -2.04 16.43 -30.77
C GLN A 456 -1.01 15.68 -31.63
N SER A 457 0.16 16.27 -31.86
CA SER A 457 1.23 15.61 -32.62
C SER A 457 1.74 14.35 -31.90
N VAL A 458 1.83 14.37 -30.57
CA VAL A 458 2.20 13.17 -29.78
C VAL A 458 1.16 12.05 -29.95
N LEU A 459 -0.14 12.38 -29.90
CA LEU A 459 -1.19 11.39 -30.10
C LEU A 459 -1.15 10.82 -31.52
N GLU A 460 -0.92 11.65 -32.54
CA GLU A 460 -0.76 11.22 -33.93
C GLU A 460 0.43 10.27 -34.09
N ASP A 461 1.60 10.59 -33.50
CA ASP A 461 2.78 9.73 -33.54
C ASP A 461 2.54 8.36 -32.88
N VAL A 462 1.83 8.34 -31.74
CA VAL A 462 1.49 7.12 -31.00
C VAL A 462 0.59 6.20 -31.83
N TYR A 463 -0.45 6.75 -32.45
CA TYR A 463 -1.40 5.95 -33.23
C TYR A 463 -0.86 5.56 -34.62
N ALA A 464 -0.07 6.42 -35.27
CA ALA A 464 0.58 6.11 -36.54
C ALA A 464 1.63 4.98 -36.43
N ALA A 465 2.33 4.90 -35.31
CA ALA A 465 3.23 3.78 -35.03
C ALA A 465 2.47 2.44 -35.02
N GLY A 466 1.24 2.45 -34.51
CA GLY A 466 0.32 1.32 -34.49
C GLY A 466 -0.06 0.79 -35.87
N ASP A 467 -0.53 1.68 -36.74
CA ASP A 467 -0.93 1.36 -38.12
C ASP A 467 0.19 0.70 -38.92
N THR A 468 1.44 1.10 -38.66
CA THR A 468 2.63 0.55 -39.34
C THR A 468 2.88 -0.90 -38.93
N TYR A 469 2.66 -1.26 -37.66
CA TYR A 469 2.83 -2.63 -37.15
C TYR A 469 1.75 -3.60 -37.67
N LEU A 470 0.50 -3.14 -37.80
CA LEU A 470 -0.57 -3.95 -38.39
C LEU A 470 -0.36 -4.21 -39.89
N ALA A 471 0.32 -3.29 -40.58
CA ALA A 471 0.63 -3.40 -42.00
C ALA A 471 1.85 -4.29 -42.30
N ASP A 472 2.85 -4.34 -41.41
CA ASP A 472 4.03 -5.20 -41.52
C ASP A 472 4.58 -5.54 -40.12
N PRO A 473 4.18 -6.69 -39.52
CA PRO A 473 4.51 -7.03 -38.13
C PRO A 473 6.00 -7.33 -37.88
N GLY A 474 6.86 -7.19 -38.89
CA GLY A 474 8.28 -7.56 -38.83
C GLY A 474 8.49 -9.08 -38.79
N PRO A 475 9.73 -9.56 -38.94
CA PRO A 475 10.03 -10.98 -38.87
C PRO A 475 9.73 -11.50 -37.45
N GLU A 476 8.93 -12.56 -37.34
CA GLU A 476 8.74 -13.28 -36.08
C GLU A 476 10.11 -13.66 -35.48
N ALA A 477 10.32 -13.37 -34.19
CA ALA A 477 11.53 -13.77 -33.49
C ALA A 477 11.76 -15.28 -33.64
N PRO A 478 12.96 -15.74 -34.06
CA PRO A 478 13.24 -17.14 -34.33
C PRO A 478 12.90 -18.03 -33.12
N GLU A 479 12.25 -19.17 -33.34
CA GLU A 479 11.87 -20.13 -32.28
C GLU A 479 13.02 -20.47 -31.32
N ALA A 480 14.26 -20.48 -31.81
CA ALA A 480 15.46 -20.75 -31.02
C ALA A 480 15.77 -19.71 -29.91
N GLU A 481 15.34 -18.44 -30.06
CA GLU A 481 15.50 -17.42 -29.00
C GLU A 481 14.39 -17.49 -27.95
N ARG A 482 13.20 -17.98 -28.33
CA ARG A 482 12.08 -18.22 -27.39
C ARG A 482 12.41 -19.38 -26.44
N ASP A 483 12.95 -20.47 -26.98
CA ASP A 483 13.39 -21.64 -26.19
C ASP A 483 14.57 -21.31 -25.27
N ALA A 484 15.51 -20.46 -25.71
CA ALA A 484 16.63 -20.03 -24.88
C ALA A 484 16.19 -19.15 -23.69
N TYR A 485 15.16 -18.32 -23.87
CA TYR A 485 14.60 -17.46 -22.82
C TYR A 485 13.77 -18.25 -21.82
N GLU A 486 12.94 -19.20 -22.26
CA GLU A 486 12.18 -20.10 -21.38
C GLU A 486 13.08 -21.06 -20.59
N THR A 487 14.12 -21.61 -21.22
CA THR A 487 15.09 -22.49 -20.55
C THR A 487 15.90 -21.73 -19.48
N GLN A 488 16.22 -20.45 -19.73
CA GLN A 488 16.92 -19.61 -18.77
C GLN A 488 16.03 -19.20 -17.57
N GLN A 489 14.72 -19.03 -17.77
CA GLN A 489 13.78 -18.75 -16.66
C GLN A 489 13.45 -19.99 -15.81
N LEU A 490 13.26 -21.17 -16.42
CA LEU A 490 12.96 -22.41 -15.69
C LEU A 490 14.12 -22.88 -14.80
N SER A 491 15.38 -22.69 -15.22
CA SER A 491 16.56 -23.04 -14.42
C SER A 491 16.78 -22.14 -13.19
N ALA A 492 16.16 -20.94 -13.15
CA ALA A 492 16.26 -20.02 -12.02
C ALA A 492 15.22 -20.29 -10.91
N VAL A 493 14.19 -21.09 -11.19
CA VAL A 493 13.05 -21.35 -10.28
C VAL A 493 13.21 -22.68 -9.52
N CYS A 494 14.00 -23.63 -10.02
CA CYS A 494 14.31 -24.88 -9.33
C CYS A 494 15.83 -25.16 -9.29
N PRO A 495 16.51 -25.04 -8.14
CA PRO A 495 17.82 -25.67 -8.00
C PRO A 495 17.62 -27.19 -8.10
N THR A 496 18.34 -27.83 -9.01
CA THR A 496 18.41 -29.30 -9.11
C THR A 496 18.76 -29.89 -7.74
N PRO A 497 18.03 -30.92 -7.27
CA PRO A 497 18.36 -31.57 -6.01
C PRO A 497 19.78 -32.16 -6.08
N PRO A 498 20.57 -32.12 -5.00
CA PRO A 498 21.91 -32.67 -5.00
C PRO A 498 21.85 -34.17 -5.31
N VAL A 499 22.62 -34.59 -6.32
CA VAL A 499 22.82 -36.00 -6.67
C VAL A 499 23.31 -36.76 -5.41
N PRO A 500 22.65 -37.86 -5.00
CA PRO A 500 23.11 -38.63 -3.85
C PRO A 500 24.51 -39.18 -4.15
N ARG A 501 25.48 -38.82 -3.31
CA ARG A 501 26.81 -39.44 -3.33
C ARG A 501 26.66 -40.92 -2.97
N THR A 502 26.69 -41.78 -3.97
CA THR A 502 26.87 -43.22 -3.77
C THR A 502 28.21 -43.43 -3.10
N ARG A 503 28.21 -43.88 -1.84
CA ARG A 503 29.40 -44.49 -1.23
C ARG A 503 29.69 -45.76 -2.01
N SER A 504 30.78 -45.77 -2.77
CA SER A 504 31.35 -46.99 -3.32
C SER A 504 31.84 -47.86 -2.16
N SER A 505 31.10 -48.93 -1.87
CA SER A 505 31.63 -50.06 -1.12
C SER A 505 32.49 -50.90 -2.05
N THR A 506 33.81 -50.84 -1.88
CA THR A 506 34.73 -51.83 -2.44
C THR A 506 35.87 -52.02 -1.45
N GLY A 507 36.01 -53.26 -0.96
CA GLY A 507 37.24 -53.81 -0.36
C GLY A 507 37.43 -53.51 1.11
#